data_AF-A0A6N7ZPE1-F1
#
_entry.id   AF-A0A6N7ZPE1-F1
#
_cell.length_a   1.000
_cell.length_b   1.000
_cell.length_c   1.000
_cell.angle_alpha   90.00
_cell.angle_beta   90.00
_cell.angle_gamma   90.00
#
_symmetry.space_group_name_H-M   'P 1'
#
loop_
_entity.id
_entity.type
_entity.pdbx_description
1 polymer ?
#
loop_
_entity_poly.entity_id
_entity_poly.type
_entity_poly.pdbx_seq_one_letter_code
_entity_poly.pdbx_strand_id
1 'polypeptide(L)' 'MRRSNRADRRHHNARMKRKARRLYPHDEKGTLSDHLASCSCYMCGNPRKYFGERTLQERREVSRVFQF' A
#
# COMPACT_ATOMS: atom_id res chain seq x y z
N MET A 1 -10.77 11.09 -18.61
CA MET A 1 -11.04 10.33 -17.38
C MET A 1 -12.44 10.68 -16.87
N ARG A 2 -13.38 9.74 -16.82
CA ARG A 2 -14.74 10.00 -16.28
C ARG A 2 -14.59 10.33 -14.79
N ARG A 3 -15.03 11.51 -14.35
CA ARG A 3 -15.04 11.83 -12.91
C ARG A 3 -15.91 10.79 -12.21
N SER A 4 -15.34 10.07 -11.24
CA SER A 4 -16.11 9.09 -10.47
C SER A 4 -17.13 9.83 -9.62
N ASN A 5 -18.38 9.39 -9.71
CA ASN A 5 -19.45 9.88 -8.86
C ASN A 5 -19.15 9.48 -7.40
N ARG A 6 -19.66 10.23 -6.41
CA ARG A 6 -19.74 9.79 -5.01
C ARG A 6 -20.25 8.35 -4.86
N ALA A 7 -21.24 7.94 -5.65
CA ALA A 7 -21.76 6.57 -5.68
C ALA A 7 -20.68 5.55 -6.08
N ASP A 8 -19.94 5.79 -7.18
CA ASP A 8 -18.88 4.91 -7.65
C ASP A 8 -17.76 4.76 -6.61
N ARG A 9 -17.37 5.88 -5.98
CA ARG A 9 -16.35 5.87 -4.91
C ARG A 9 -16.81 5.02 -3.72
N ARG A 10 -18.06 5.17 -3.28
CA ARG A 10 -18.63 4.36 -2.19
C ARG A 10 -18.67 2.88 -2.56
N HIS A 11 -19.07 2.55 -3.79
CA HIS A 11 -19.10 1.19 -4.28
C HIS A 11 -17.69 0.56 -4.31
N HIS A 12 -16.69 1.27 -4.84
CA HIS A 12 -15.31 0.80 -4.85
C HIS A 12 -14.74 0.63 -3.44
N ASN A 13 -14.99 1.58 -2.53
CA ASN A 13 -14.56 1.46 -1.13
C ASN A 13 -15.22 0.26 -0.44
N ALA A 14 -16.52 0.04 -0.65
CA ALA A 14 -17.23 -1.11 -0.10
C ALA A 14 -16.68 -2.44 -0.64
N ARG A 15 -16.39 -2.52 -1.94
CA ARG A 15 -15.74 -3.67 -2.58
C ARG A 15 -14.39 -3.96 -1.94
N MET A 16 -13.55 -2.94 -1.76
CA MET A 16 -12.22 -3.09 -1.18
C MET A 16 -12.27 -3.49 0.30
N LYS A 17 -13.17 -2.90 1.10
CA LYS A 17 -13.41 -3.33 2.49
C LYS A 17 -13.87 -4.77 2.60
N ARG A 18 -14.75 -5.22 1.70
CA ARG A 18 -15.17 -6.63 1.63
C ARG A 18 -14.00 -7.56 1.33
N LYS A 19 -13.12 -7.16 0.40
CA LYS A 19 -11.89 -7.91 0.08
C LYS A 19 -10.93 -7.95 1.26
N ALA A 20 -10.73 -6.83 1.96
CA ALA A 20 -9.88 -6.76 3.15
C ALA A 20 -10.36 -7.71 4.25
N ARG A 21 -11.65 -7.71 4.58
CA ARG A 21 -12.24 -8.62 5.59
C ARG A 21 -12.10 -10.09 5.22
N ARG A 22 -12.13 -10.44 3.92
CA ARG A 22 -11.92 -11.82 3.47
C ARG A 22 -10.48 -12.27 3.69
N LEU A 23 -9.51 -11.40 3.40
CA LEU A 23 -8.08 -11.70 3.50
C LEU A 23 -7.55 -11.61 4.93
N TYR A 24 -8.09 -10.67 5.71
CA TYR A 24 -7.73 -10.43 7.11
C TYR A 24 -8.99 -10.48 7.97
N PRO A 25 -9.55 -11.67 8.26
CA PRO A 25 -10.77 -11.80 9.05
C PRO A 25 -10.67 -11.22 10.47
N HIS A 26 -9.45 -11.17 11.01
CA HIS A 26 -9.15 -10.55 12.30
C HIS A 26 -9.21 -9.01 12.28
N ASP A 27 -9.22 -8.37 11.10
CA ASP A 27 -9.40 -6.93 10.93
C ASP A 27 -10.84 -6.61 10.46
N GLU A 28 -11.78 -6.67 11.41
CA GLU A 28 -13.21 -6.40 11.17
C GLU A 28 -13.47 -5.00 10.58
N LYS A 29 -12.63 -4.03 10.98
CA LYS A 29 -12.69 -2.64 10.52
C LYS A 29 -12.23 -2.50 9.06
N GLY A 30 -11.47 -3.46 8.54
CA GLY A 30 -10.92 -3.44 7.18
C GLY A 30 -9.96 -2.26 6.98
N THR A 31 -9.15 -1.98 7.99
CA THR A 31 -8.14 -0.90 7.99
C THR A 31 -7.18 -1.02 6.82
N LEU A 32 -6.93 -2.23 6.35
CA LEU A 32 -6.04 -2.51 5.21
C LEU A 32 -6.73 -2.36 3.83
N SER A 33 -7.95 -1.82 3.74
CA SER A 33 -8.72 -1.82 2.49
C SER A 33 -8.12 -1.02 1.34
N ASP A 34 -7.28 -0.02 1.59
CA ASP A 34 -6.72 0.83 0.53
C ASP A 34 -5.62 0.11 -0.28
N HIS A 35 -4.77 -0.68 0.38
CA HIS A 35 -3.61 -1.31 -0.26
C HIS A 35 -3.47 -2.82 0.02
N LEU A 36 -4.25 -3.38 0.94
CA LEU A 36 -4.17 -4.78 1.41
C LEU A 36 -2.79 -5.19 1.95
N ALA A 37 -1.89 -4.22 2.13
CA ALA A 37 -0.54 -4.43 2.63
C ALA A 37 -0.55 -4.43 4.16
N SER A 38 -0.56 -5.62 4.77
CA SER A 38 -0.47 -5.81 6.22
C SER A 38 0.96 -5.76 6.75
N CYS A 39 1.91 -6.21 5.93
CA CYS A 39 3.28 -6.40 6.37
C CYS A 39 4.06 -5.08 6.28
N SER A 40 4.27 -4.46 7.44
CA SER A 40 5.21 -3.36 7.61
C SER A 40 6.35 -3.71 8.56
N CYS A 41 6.57 -4.99 8.90
CA CYS A 41 7.62 -5.39 9.85
C CYS A 41 9.02 -5.00 9.37
N TYR A 42 10.03 -5.05 10.24
CA TYR A 42 11.40 -4.72 9.84
C TYR A 42 11.91 -5.60 8.67
N MET A 43 11.42 -6.83 8.51
CA MET A 43 11.86 -7.73 7.42
C MET A 43 11.28 -7.37 6.04
N CYS A 44 10.06 -6.81 5.97
CA CYS A 44 9.37 -6.54 4.70
C CYS A 44 8.91 -5.07 4.53
N GLY A 45 9.03 -4.28 5.59
CA GLY A 45 8.60 -2.90 5.68
C GLY A 45 9.62 -1.95 5.07
N ASN A 46 9.32 -0.66 5.18
CA ASN A 46 10.15 0.40 4.62
C ASN A 46 11.53 0.44 5.31
N PRO A 47 12.66 0.16 4.61
CA PRO A 47 13.99 0.16 5.21
C PRO A 47 14.34 1.47 5.91
N ARG A 48 13.81 2.59 5.40
CA ARG A 48 13.99 3.92 5.99
C ARG A 48 13.38 4.02 7.39
N LYS A 49 12.25 3.35 7.64
CA LYS A 49 11.54 3.40 8.91
C LYS A 49 12.22 2.55 10.00
N TYR A 50 12.83 1.42 9.62
CA TYR A 50 13.35 0.44 10.57
C TYR A 50 14.88 0.41 10.70
N PHE A 51 15.62 0.78 9.66
CA PHE A 51 17.09 0.70 9.62
C PHE A 51 17.76 2.03 9.23
N GLY A 52 16.97 3.07 8.91
CA GLY A 52 17.51 4.34 8.41
C GLY A 52 18.14 4.23 7.02
N GLU A 53 17.95 3.11 6.33
CA GLU A 53 18.54 2.84 5.01
C GLU A 53 17.68 3.39 3.86
N ARG A 54 18.33 3.60 2.71
CA ARG A 54 17.63 3.97 1.47
C ARG A 54 16.63 2.89 1.06
N THR A 55 15.45 3.33 0.64
CA THR A 55 14.42 2.44 0.08
C THR A 55 14.87 1.87 -1.27
N LEU A 56 14.26 0.77 -1.72
CA LEU A 56 14.59 0.18 -3.02
C LEU A 56 14.37 1.17 -4.18
N GLN A 57 13.36 2.02 -4.08
CA GLN A 57 13.07 3.07 -5.07
C GLN A 57 14.19 4.11 -5.11
N GLU A 58 14.66 4.55 -3.94
CA GLU A 58 15.79 5.48 -3.83
C GLU A 58 17.09 4.86 -4.35
N ARG A 59 17.35 3.58 -4.06
CA ARG A 59 18.50 2.85 -4.62
C ARG A 59 18.44 2.77 -6.14
N ARG A 60 17.25 2.50 -6.71
CA ARG A 60 17.03 2.48 -8.16
C ARG A 60 17.21 3.84 -8.81
N GLU A 61 16.76 4.91 -8.15
CA GLU A 61 16.91 6.27 -8.66
C GLU A 61 18.38 6.69 -8.67
N VAL A 62 19.09 6.47 -7.57
CA VAL A 62 20.55 6.66 -7.49
C VAL A 62 21.24 5.88 -8.61
N SER A 63 20.96 4.59 -8.74
CA SER A 63 21.56 3.77 -9.81
C SER A 63 21.27 4.29 -11.22
N ARG A 64 20.10 4.89 -11.48
CA ARG A 64 19.77 5.50 -12.77
C ARG A 64 20.57 6.78 -13.03
N VAL A 65 20.81 7.58 -12.00
CA VAL A 65 21.56 8.84 -12.11
C VAL A 65 23.06 8.60 -12.26
N PHE A 66 23.58 7.44 -11.82
CA PHE A 66 25.01 7.08 -11.91
C PHE A 66 25.37 6.25 -13.16
N GLN A 67 24.46 6.10 -14.14
CA GLN A 67 24.69 5.41 -15.42
C GLN A 67 24.95 6.37 -16.60
N PHE A 68 25.72 7.44 -16.36
CA PHE A 68 26.24 8.32 -17.43
C PHE A 68 27.66 7.93 -17.82
#